data_AF-A0A7C9CI12-F1
#
_entry.id   AF-A0A7C9CI12-F1
#
_cell.length_a   1.000
_cell.length_b   1.000
_cell.length_c   1.000
_cell.angle_alpha   90.00
_cell.angle_beta   90.00
_cell.angle_gamma   90.00
#
_symmetry.space_group_name_H-M   'P 1'
#
loop_
_entity.id
_entity.type
_entity.pdbx_description
1 polymer ?
#
loop_
_entity_poly.entity_id
_entity_poly.type
_entity_poly.pdbx_seq_one_letter_code
_entity_poly.pdbx_strand_id
1 'polypeptide(L)'
;MNAVGFSPTSELNTTEKEFDNILYSTPLKKTSTNEDILSTQQYELQHAVKKIRTILANKSGKDDGLEKLIMIDTIKRLALDHYFQEEIAAILAAHNSEWCTLDEEGGGDLHEVALRFRLLRQEGYHVACGEFYSLAKHHTTLNTACIC
;
A
#
# COMPACT_ATOMS: atom_id res chain seq x y z
N MET A 1 63.76 40.12 -43.55
CA MET A 1 62.45 40.25 -44.21
C MET A 1 61.42 39.47 -43.39
N ASN A 2 60.51 40.23 -42.78
CA ASN A 2 59.12 39.96 -42.36
C ASN A 2 58.75 38.76 -41.46
N ALA A 3 58.09 39.12 -40.35
CA ALA A 3 57.37 38.28 -39.40
C ALA A 3 55.91 38.07 -39.84
N VAL A 4 55.33 36.90 -39.58
CA VAL A 4 53.91 36.62 -39.28
C VAL A 4 53.91 35.21 -38.63
N GLY A 5 53.39 34.90 -37.44
CA GLY A 5 52.24 35.44 -36.74
C GLY A 5 51.02 34.53 -36.95
N PHE A 6 50.97 33.34 -36.34
CA PHE A 6 49.73 32.57 -36.26
C PHE A 6 49.40 32.25 -34.79
N SER A 7 48.38 32.94 -34.30
CA SER A 7 47.67 32.64 -33.06
C SER A 7 46.85 31.35 -33.19
N PRO A 8 46.50 30.71 -32.05
CA PRO A 8 45.76 29.46 -32.02
C PRO A 8 44.26 29.71 -32.16
N THR A 9 43.60 28.94 -33.03
CA THR A 9 42.13 28.85 -33.09
C THR A 9 41.71 27.40 -32.83
N SER A 10 41.09 27.20 -31.66
CA SER A 10 39.85 26.44 -31.40
C SER A 10 39.46 25.37 -32.44
N GLU A 11 39.06 24.15 -32.09
CA GLU A 11 37.92 23.80 -31.24
C GLU A 11 37.97 22.30 -30.88
N LEU A 12 37.50 22.01 -29.67
CA LEU A 12 36.64 20.89 -29.27
C LEU A 12 36.88 19.52 -29.91
N ASN A 13 37.26 18.54 -29.10
CA ASN A 13 36.67 17.20 -29.15
C ASN A 13 36.57 16.61 -27.74
N THR A 14 35.33 16.62 -27.27
CA THR A 14 34.80 16.14 -25.99
C THR A 14 34.89 14.63 -25.88
N THR A 15 35.59 14.09 -24.89
CA THR A 15 35.49 12.73 -24.30
C THR A 15 36.51 12.70 -23.15
N GLU A 16 36.26 12.37 -21.90
CA GLU A 16 35.15 11.76 -21.17
C GLU A 16 35.03 12.57 -19.87
N LYS A 17 33.91 13.26 -19.65
CA LYS A 17 33.59 13.74 -18.30
C LYS A 17 32.89 12.60 -17.60
N GLU A 18 33.59 12.07 -16.60
CA GLU A 18 33.11 11.13 -15.60
C GLU A 18 31.65 11.43 -15.22
N PHE A 19 30.84 10.39 -15.31
CA PHE A 19 29.46 10.35 -14.83
C PHE A 19 29.48 10.34 -13.29
N ASP A 20 29.86 11.47 -12.68
CA ASP A 20 29.53 11.75 -11.30
C ASP A 20 28.05 12.16 -11.24
N ASN A 21 27.18 11.18 -11.45
CA ASN A 21 25.76 11.31 -11.28
C ASN A 21 25.50 11.54 -9.78
N ILE A 22 25.22 12.79 -9.45
CA ILE A 22 24.99 13.35 -8.13
C ILE A 22 23.91 12.54 -7.39
N LEU A 23 24.33 11.51 -6.65
CA LEU A 23 23.58 10.82 -5.60
C LEU A 23 23.82 11.51 -4.25
N TYR A 24 23.86 12.84 -4.24
CA TYR A 24 23.75 13.60 -3.01
C TYR A 24 22.65 14.63 -3.23
N SER A 25 21.55 14.39 -2.50
CA SER A 25 20.35 15.20 -2.53
C SER A 25 20.69 16.69 -2.41
N THR A 26 20.35 17.48 -3.42
CA THR A 26 20.14 18.92 -3.21
C THR A 26 18.93 19.07 -2.28
N PRO A 27 19.01 19.90 -1.23
CA PRO A 27 17.87 20.16 -0.36
C PRO A 27 16.64 20.57 -1.16
N LEU A 28 15.48 20.00 -0.83
CA LEU A 28 14.19 20.37 -1.40
C LEU A 28 14.01 21.89 -1.28
N LYS A 29 13.93 22.57 -2.43
CA LYS A 29 13.55 23.99 -2.47
C LYS A 29 12.13 24.09 -1.92
N LYS A 30 11.96 24.79 -0.80
CA LYS A 30 10.63 25.13 -0.29
C LYS A 30 9.92 25.94 -1.36
N THR A 31 8.88 25.37 -1.97
CA THR A 31 7.98 26.13 -2.81
C THR A 31 7.20 27.08 -1.90
N SER A 32 7.09 28.35 -2.30
CA SER A 32 6.24 29.32 -1.63
C SER A 32 4.78 28.97 -1.94
N THR A 33 4.20 28.03 -1.21
CA THR A 33 2.79 27.64 -1.35
C THR A 33 1.92 28.66 -0.63
N ASN A 34 0.92 29.22 -1.32
CA ASN A 34 -0.08 30.13 -0.75
C ASN A 34 -0.79 29.48 0.45
N GLU A 35 -0.93 30.21 1.56
CA GLU A 35 -1.56 29.75 2.80
C GLU A 35 -3.00 29.27 2.58
N ASP A 36 -3.74 29.94 1.70
CA ASP A 36 -5.12 29.59 1.36
C ASP A 36 -5.24 28.19 0.72
N ILE A 37 -4.27 27.81 -0.12
CA ILE A 37 -4.25 26.50 -0.79
C ILE A 37 -3.98 25.39 0.24
N LEU A 38 -3.02 25.61 1.14
CA LEU A 38 -2.69 24.66 2.21
C LEU A 38 -3.88 24.44 3.15
N SER A 39 -4.58 25.52 3.53
CA SER A 39 -5.75 25.43 4.39
C SER A 39 -6.89 24.63 3.76
N THR A 40 -7.10 24.81 2.45
CA THR A 40 -8.12 24.08 1.68
C THR A 40 -7.79 22.59 1.59
N GLN A 41 -6.55 22.26 1.23
CA GLN A 41 -6.08 20.87 1.15
C GLN A 41 -6.19 20.15 2.50
N GLN A 42 -5.85 20.85 3.59
CA GLN A 42 -5.94 20.30 4.93
C GLN A 42 -7.40 19.99 5.32
N TYR A 43 -8.35 20.86 4.96
CA TYR A 43 -9.77 20.62 5.20
C TYR A 43 -10.27 19.40 4.43
N GLU A 44 -9.92 19.29 3.14
CA GLU A 44 -10.31 18.14 2.30
C GLU A 44 -9.76 16.83 2.86
N LEU A 45 -8.50 16.80 3.29
CA LEU A 45 -7.89 15.64 3.93
C LEU A 45 -8.65 15.25 5.20
N GLN A 46 -8.91 16.19 6.09
CA GLN A 46 -9.64 15.93 7.34
C GLN A 46 -11.06 15.41 7.07
N HIS A 47 -11.75 16.00 6.09
CA HIS A 47 -13.08 15.58 5.70
C HIS A 47 -13.08 14.16 5.11
N ALA A 48 -12.13 13.84 4.22
CA ALA A 48 -11.98 12.52 3.64
C ALA A 48 -11.67 11.46 4.71
N VAL A 49 -10.71 11.73 5.61
CA VAL A 49 -10.37 10.84 6.72
C VAL A 49 -11.60 10.61 7.61
N LYS A 50 -12.34 11.66 7.96
CA LYS A 50 -13.55 11.53 8.79
C LYS A 50 -14.60 10.65 8.11
N LYS A 51 -14.81 10.83 6.80
CA LYS A 51 -15.76 10.03 6.03
C LYS A 51 -15.39 8.55 6.04
N ILE A 52 -14.11 8.22 5.84
CA ILE A 52 -13.63 6.83 5.86
C ILE A 52 -13.80 6.23 7.27
N ARG A 53 -13.48 6.97 8.33
CA ARG A 53 -13.72 6.49 9.72
C ARG A 53 -15.18 6.14 9.95
N THR A 54 -16.12 6.97 9.49
CA THR A 54 -17.55 6.67 9.60
C THR A 54 -17.90 5.36 8.89
N ILE A 55 -17.36 5.12 7.69
CA ILE A 55 -17.61 3.89 6.94
C ILE A 55 -17.06 2.67 7.70
N LEU A 56 -15.83 2.73 8.20
CA LEU A 56 -15.20 1.63 8.94
C LEU A 56 -15.92 1.34 10.27
N ALA A 57 -16.38 2.37 10.97
CA ALA A 57 -17.05 2.25 12.27
C ALA A 57 -18.51 1.74 12.16
N ASN A 58 -19.15 1.89 11.01
CA ASN A 58 -20.54 1.47 10.83
C ASN A 58 -20.66 -0.06 10.94
N LYS A 59 -21.51 -0.54 11.85
CA LYS A 59 -21.86 -1.97 11.93
C LYS A 59 -22.88 -2.28 10.84
N SER A 60 -22.42 -2.74 9.68
CA SER A 60 -23.31 -3.34 8.69
C SER A 60 -23.38 -4.86 8.91
N GLY A 61 -24.38 -5.51 8.30
CA GLY A 61 -24.72 -6.92 8.50
C GLY A 61 -23.65 -7.92 8.05
N LYS A 62 -23.96 -9.22 8.15
CA LYS A 62 -23.03 -10.33 7.82
C LYS A 62 -22.39 -10.24 6.43
N ASP A 63 -23.06 -9.64 5.45
CA ASP A 63 -22.57 -9.50 4.07
C ASP A 63 -21.53 -8.38 3.87
N ASP A 64 -21.30 -7.52 4.86
CA ASP A 64 -20.37 -6.37 4.75
C ASP A 64 -18.95 -6.70 5.21
N GLY A 65 -18.71 -7.94 5.65
CA GLY A 65 -17.42 -8.39 6.16
C GLY A 65 -16.31 -8.32 5.11
N LEU A 66 -16.62 -8.70 3.87
CA LEU A 66 -15.68 -8.65 2.74
C LEU A 66 -15.38 -7.20 2.32
N GLU A 67 -16.41 -6.35 2.21
CA GLU A 67 -16.22 -4.94 1.80
C GLU A 67 -15.29 -4.19 2.74
N LYS A 68 -15.42 -4.42 4.04
CA LYS A 68 -14.51 -3.85 5.05
C LYS A 68 -13.08 -4.34 4.90
N LEU A 69 -12.88 -5.63 4.65
CA LEU A 69 -11.54 -6.17 4.40
C LEU A 69 -10.90 -5.56 3.14
N ILE A 70 -11.68 -5.39 2.06
CA ILE A 70 -11.24 -4.72 0.83
C ILE A 70 -10.85 -3.27 1.12
N MET A 71 -11.63 -2.57 1.94
CA MET A 71 -11.35 -1.19 2.33
C MET A 71 -10.05 -1.07 3.13
N ILE A 72 -9.85 -1.96 4.10
CA ILE A 72 -8.60 -2.03 4.88
C ILE A 72 -7.41 -2.30 3.95
N ASP A 73 -7.55 -3.26 3.03
CA ASP A 73 -6.49 -3.57 2.07
C ASP A 73 -6.13 -2.38 1.19
N THR A 74 -7.14 -1.65 0.73
CA THR A 74 -6.97 -0.44 -0.08
C THR A 74 -6.24 0.65 0.72
N ILE A 75 -6.66 0.90 1.97
CA ILE A 75 -6.02 1.88 2.87
C ILE A 75 -4.55 1.53 3.10
N LYS A 76 -4.23 0.25 3.36
CA LYS A 76 -2.85 -0.22 3.56
C LYS A 76 -2.01 -0.10 2.29
N ARG A 77 -2.55 -0.44 1.12
CA ARG A 77 -1.85 -0.28 -0.17
C ARG A 77 -1.56 1.17 -0.52
N LEU A 78 -2.40 2.10 -0.04
CA LEU A 78 -2.20 3.54 -0.18
C LEU A 78 -1.29 4.13 0.91
N ALA A 79 -0.80 3.31 1.86
CA ALA A 79 0.00 3.74 3.01
C ALA A 79 -0.69 4.83 3.85
N LEU A 80 -2.00 4.67 4.07
CA LEU A 80 -2.83 5.58 4.85
C LEU A 80 -3.31 4.96 6.17
N ASP A 81 -2.87 3.75 6.49
CA ASP A 81 -3.35 2.97 7.63
C ASP A 81 -3.01 3.59 8.99
N HIS A 82 -1.98 4.44 9.07
CA HIS A 82 -1.67 5.21 10.28
C HIS A 82 -2.79 6.18 10.69
N TYR A 83 -3.71 6.56 9.79
CA TYR A 83 -4.87 7.38 10.15
C TYR A 83 -6.02 6.58 10.78
N PHE A 84 -6.01 5.24 10.66
CA PHE A 84 -7.16 4.38 10.96
C PHE A 84 -6.78 3.16 11.81
N GLN A 85 -5.69 3.25 12.59
CA GLN A 85 -5.12 2.12 13.31
C GLN A 85 -6.14 1.45 14.26
N GLU A 86 -6.93 2.26 14.96
CA GLU A 86 -7.94 1.77 15.91
C GLU A 86 -9.08 1.03 15.19
N GLU A 87 -9.61 1.60 14.10
CA GLU A 87 -10.68 0.98 13.32
C GLU A 87 -10.21 -0.33 12.66
N ILE A 88 -9.00 -0.33 12.09
CA ILE A 88 -8.40 -1.51 11.48
C ILE A 88 -8.22 -2.62 12.53
N ALA A 89 -7.67 -2.30 13.70
CA ALA A 89 -7.46 -3.27 14.77
C ALA A 89 -8.79 -3.86 15.25
N ALA A 90 -9.83 -3.03 15.44
CA ALA A 90 -11.14 -3.48 15.88
C ALA A 90 -11.83 -4.41 14.88
N ILE A 91 -11.79 -4.07 13.58
CA ILE A 91 -12.36 -4.90 12.53
C ILE A 91 -11.60 -6.24 12.44
N LEU A 92 -10.28 -6.21 12.41
CA LEU A 92 -9.49 -7.44 12.30
C LEU A 92 -9.60 -8.33 13.54
N ALA A 93 -9.79 -7.76 14.74
CA ALA A 93 -10.07 -8.55 15.94
C ALA A 93 -11.42 -9.29 15.83
N ALA A 94 -12.47 -8.64 15.32
CA ALA A 94 -13.76 -9.28 15.07
C ALA A 94 -13.63 -10.41 14.06
N HIS A 95 -12.95 -10.15 12.94
CA HIS A 95 -12.66 -11.17 11.93
C HIS A 95 -11.73 -12.28 12.45
N ASN A 96 -10.85 -12.04 13.42
CA ASN A 96 -10.09 -13.14 14.04
C ASN A 96 -10.99 -14.03 14.91
N SER A 97 -11.91 -13.42 15.67
CA SER A 97 -12.83 -14.16 16.54
C SER A 97 -13.78 -15.07 15.75
N GLU A 98 -14.31 -14.57 14.65
CA GLU A 98 -15.16 -15.33 13.73
C GLU A 98 -14.36 -16.39 12.94
N TRP A 99 -13.06 -16.19 12.73
CA TRP A 99 -12.20 -17.15 12.04
C TRP A 99 -12.10 -18.46 12.83
N CYS A 100 -12.01 -18.36 14.17
CA CYS A 100 -12.05 -19.54 15.05
C CYS A 100 -13.40 -20.29 15.05
N THR A 101 -14.46 -19.69 14.49
CA THR A 101 -15.80 -20.32 14.39
C THR A 101 -16.12 -20.83 12.99
N LEU A 102 -15.25 -20.58 12.01
CA LEU A 102 -15.44 -20.94 10.60
C LEU A 102 -15.27 -22.45 10.33
N ASP A 103 -14.80 -23.22 11.31
CA ASP A 103 -14.58 -24.68 11.22
C ASP A 103 -15.87 -25.49 10.93
N GLU A 104 -17.07 -24.91 11.13
CA GLU A 104 -18.33 -25.65 10.99
C GLU A 104 -19.08 -25.39 9.67
N GLU A 105 -18.80 -24.29 8.96
CA GLU A 105 -19.59 -23.86 7.80
C GLU A 105 -18.66 -23.65 6.59
N GLY A 106 -18.06 -24.77 6.13
CA GLY A 106 -17.16 -24.79 4.99
C GLY A 106 -17.80 -24.23 3.71
N GLY A 107 -17.62 -22.93 3.46
CA GLY A 107 -18.26 -22.26 2.33
C GLY A 107 -17.90 -20.78 2.13
N GLY A 108 -16.70 -20.35 2.53
CA GLY A 108 -16.23 -18.99 2.24
C GLY A 108 -15.67 -18.86 0.82
N ASP A 109 -15.90 -17.71 0.17
CA ASP A 109 -15.23 -17.36 -1.09
C ASP A 109 -13.69 -17.37 -0.90
N LEU A 110 -12.96 -17.97 -1.84
CA LEU A 110 -11.50 -18.04 -1.79
C LEU A 110 -10.88 -16.65 -1.69
N HIS A 111 -11.45 -15.65 -2.38
CA HIS A 111 -10.95 -14.29 -2.31
C HIS A 111 -11.08 -13.71 -0.91
N GLU A 112 -12.24 -13.87 -0.28
CA GLU A 112 -12.50 -13.40 1.08
C GLU A 112 -11.57 -14.08 2.10
N VAL A 113 -11.48 -15.42 2.05
CA VAL A 113 -10.66 -16.18 3.00
C VAL A 113 -9.18 -15.85 2.83
N ALA A 114 -8.68 -15.74 1.60
CA ALA A 114 -7.30 -15.35 1.33
C ALA A 114 -6.99 -13.92 1.81
N LEU A 115 -7.91 -12.99 1.57
CA LEU A 115 -7.78 -11.60 1.98
C LEU A 115 -7.72 -11.49 3.50
N ARG A 116 -8.65 -12.14 4.19
CA ARG A 116 -8.72 -12.18 5.65
C ARG A 116 -7.47 -12.81 6.26
N PHE A 117 -7.05 -13.99 5.76
CA PHE A 117 -5.83 -14.66 6.22
C PHE A 117 -4.61 -13.74 6.14
N ARG A 118 -4.41 -13.09 4.99
CA ARG A 118 -3.28 -12.20 4.76
C ARG A 118 -3.31 -11.00 5.71
N LEU A 119 -4.45 -10.32 5.83
CA LEU A 119 -4.56 -9.13 6.68
C LEU A 119 -4.33 -9.46 8.17
N LEU A 120 -4.87 -10.58 8.65
CA LEU A 120 -4.65 -11.05 10.01
C LEU A 120 -3.17 -11.35 10.29
N ARG A 121 -2.49 -12.08 9.38
CA ARG A 121 -1.06 -12.37 9.50
C ARG A 121 -0.19 -11.12 9.47
N GLN A 122 -0.55 -10.13 8.64
CA GLN A 122 0.17 -8.85 8.55
C GLN A 122 0.11 -8.07 9.85
N GLU A 123 -1.00 -8.14 10.60
CA GLU A 123 -1.14 -7.50 11.91
C GLU A 123 -0.67 -8.38 13.09
N GLY A 124 -0.03 -9.52 12.81
CA GLY A 124 0.57 -10.39 13.84
C GLY A 124 -0.39 -11.38 14.48
N TYR A 125 -1.62 -11.54 13.98
CA TYR A 125 -2.51 -12.60 14.45
C TYR A 125 -1.99 -13.98 14.03
N HIS A 126 -2.13 -14.95 14.94
CA HIS A 126 -1.79 -16.33 14.67
C HIS A 126 -2.98 -17.06 14.02
N VAL A 127 -2.90 -17.28 12.70
CA VAL A 127 -3.95 -17.93 11.91
C VAL A 127 -3.45 -19.27 11.36
N ALA A 128 -4.05 -20.40 11.74
CA ALA A 128 -3.55 -21.72 11.33
C ALA A 128 -3.55 -21.87 9.80
N CYS A 129 -2.48 -22.44 9.25
CA CYS A 129 -2.37 -22.60 7.78
C CYS A 129 -3.28 -23.72 7.25
N GLY A 130 -3.63 -24.70 8.10
CA GLY A 130 -4.48 -25.84 7.73
C GLY A 130 -5.86 -25.44 7.21
N GLU A 131 -6.45 -24.38 7.77
CA GLU A 131 -7.78 -23.87 7.38
C GLU A 131 -7.76 -23.17 6.01
N PHE A 132 -6.62 -22.57 5.64
CA PHE A 132 -6.42 -22.04 4.29
C PHE A 132 -6.21 -23.18 3.26
N TYR A 133 -5.45 -24.21 3.63
CA TYR A 133 -5.18 -25.33 2.73
C TYR A 133 -6.40 -26.20 2.44
N SER A 134 -7.32 -26.37 3.40
CA SER A 134 -8.56 -27.12 3.17
C SER A 134 -9.44 -26.44 2.11
N LEU A 135 -9.65 -25.12 2.23
CA LEU A 135 -10.41 -24.33 1.25
C LEU A 135 -9.72 -24.30 -0.11
N ALA A 136 -8.41 -24.05 -0.12
CA ALA A 136 -7.63 -24.08 -1.35
C ALA A 136 -7.79 -25.43 -2.06
N LYS A 137 -7.76 -26.56 -1.35
CA LYS A 137 -7.91 -27.89 -1.95
C LYS A 137 -9.29 -28.14 -2.58
N HIS A 138 -10.37 -27.58 -2.02
CA HIS A 138 -11.70 -27.67 -2.63
C HIS A 138 -11.83 -26.85 -3.93
N HIS A 139 -11.04 -25.78 -4.09
CA HIS A 139 -11.06 -24.90 -5.27
C HIS A 139 -9.91 -25.17 -6.28
N THR A 140 -8.81 -25.82 -5.86
CA THR A 140 -7.59 -26.07 -6.66
C THR A 140 -7.46 -27.47 -7.25
N THR A 141 -8.54 -28.27 -7.28
CA THR A 141 -8.62 -29.48 -8.14
C THR A 141 -8.44 -29.18 -9.64
N LEU A 142 -8.12 -27.93 -10.04
CA LEU A 142 -7.78 -27.53 -11.40
C LEU A 142 -6.41 -26.86 -11.57
N ASN A 143 -5.56 -26.71 -10.56
CA ASN A 143 -4.19 -26.25 -10.84
C ASN A 143 -3.16 -26.69 -9.80
N THR A 144 -2.62 -27.89 -10.02
CA THR A 144 -1.44 -28.38 -9.33
C THR A 144 -0.18 -27.78 -9.96
N ALA A 145 0.35 -26.71 -9.36
CA ALA A 145 1.78 -26.41 -9.45
C ALA A 145 2.20 -25.59 -8.23
N CYS A 146 3.13 -26.19 -7.49
CA CYS A 146 3.81 -25.68 -6.31
C CYS A 146 4.36 -24.26 -6.54
N ILE A 147 4.08 -23.34 -5.61
CA ILE A 147 4.94 -22.18 -5.35
C ILE A 147 5.25 -22.24 -3.85
N CYS A 148 6.31 -22.99 -3.54
CA CYS A 148 7.13 -22.76 -2.37
C CYS A 148 8.14 -21.66 -2.70
#